data_AF-A0A9N9DDH3-F1
#
_entry.id   AF-A0A9N9DDH3-F1
#
_cell.length_a   1.000
_cell.length_b   1.000
_cell.length_c   1.000
_cell.angle_alpha   90.00
_cell.angle_beta   90.00
_cell.angle_gamma   90.00
#
_symmetry.space_group_name_H-M   'P 1'
#
loop_
_entity.id
_entity.type
_entity.pdbx_description
1 polymer ?
#
loop_
_entity_poly.entity_id
_entity_poly.type
_entity_poly.pdbx_seq_one_letter_code
_entity_poly.pdbx_strand_id
1 'polypeptide(L)'
;YRSLLNRTYVDDNEYLRWCPAPSCEYAIECHVLPTSLISIVPTVECACTHRFCFGCGHPDHQPSICALVRKWIKKCEDDSETANWISAHTKECGKCHSTIEKNGGCNHMTCRKCKYEFCWVCMGPWSEHGTSWYNCNRYDEKTSIDARDQQAKSRASLERYLHYYNRFANHEQSAKLDRELYNKTEKKMEEMQQTSDLSWIEVQFLKKAVDILVQCRMTLKWTYAFAFYLARNNQTEIFEDNQRDLEMAVEQLSELLEKPIEADKIAELKQQVLDKTVYVGSRREVLLEDTAKGLLESRWEFQVDIKS
;
A
#
# COMPACT_ATOMS: atom_id res chain seq x y z
N TYR A 1 -2.86 39.04 -11.53
CA TYR A 1 -1.84 39.84 -10.82
C TYR A 1 -1.55 39.30 -9.41
N ARG A 2 -2.50 39.32 -8.45
CA ARG A 2 -2.28 38.76 -7.09
C ARG A 2 -1.91 37.26 -7.06
N SER A 3 -2.56 36.44 -7.88
CA SER A 3 -2.23 35.00 -8.02
C SER A 3 -0.80 34.76 -8.53
N LEU A 4 -0.30 35.61 -9.44
CA LEU A 4 1.09 35.53 -9.94
C LEU A 4 2.09 35.91 -8.85
N LEU A 5 1.81 36.98 -8.08
CA LEU A 5 2.66 37.38 -6.96
C LEU A 5 2.72 36.31 -5.85
N ASN A 6 1.58 35.70 -5.51
CA ASN A 6 1.54 34.61 -4.54
C ASN A 6 2.31 33.37 -5.02
N ARG A 7 2.20 33.03 -6.32
CA ARG A 7 2.97 31.94 -6.93
C ARG A 7 4.46 32.17 -6.78
N THR A 8 4.96 33.34 -7.20
CA THR A 8 6.37 33.67 -7.06
C THR A 8 6.83 33.64 -5.60
N TYR A 9 6.06 34.18 -4.66
CA TYR A 9 6.42 34.13 -3.23
C TYR A 9 6.53 32.71 -2.67
N VAL A 10 5.63 31.81 -3.06
CA VAL A 10 5.65 30.41 -2.62
C VAL A 10 6.78 29.64 -3.30
N ASP A 11 6.97 29.84 -4.60
CA ASP A 11 8.00 29.14 -5.38
C ASP A 11 9.42 29.56 -4.97
N ASP A 12 9.60 30.80 -4.48
CA ASP A 12 10.88 31.32 -4.00
C ASP A 12 11.16 30.99 -2.52
N ASN A 13 10.22 30.39 -1.78
CA ASN A 13 10.36 30.07 -0.36
C ASN A 13 10.57 28.56 -0.14
N GLU A 14 11.74 28.19 0.38
CA GLU A 14 12.12 26.79 0.62
C GLU A 14 11.22 26.04 1.62
N TYR A 15 10.49 26.76 2.47
CA TYR A 15 9.56 26.19 3.44
C TYR A 15 8.12 26.14 2.95
N LEU A 16 7.81 26.70 1.77
CA LEU A 16 6.46 26.69 1.21
C LEU A 16 6.38 25.82 -0.05
N ARG A 17 5.26 25.13 -0.23
CA ARG A 17 4.98 24.39 -1.47
C ARG A 17 3.49 24.35 -1.76
N TRP A 18 3.12 24.51 -3.03
CA TRP A 18 1.75 24.32 -3.49
C TRP A 18 1.29 22.87 -3.35
N CYS A 19 0.03 22.68 -2.96
CA CYS A 19 -0.60 21.38 -3.01
C CYS A 19 -0.70 20.91 -4.49
N PRO A 20 -0.24 19.69 -4.83
CA PRO A 20 -0.29 19.19 -6.20
C PRO A 20 -1.69 18.72 -6.63
N ALA A 21 -2.68 18.75 -5.73
CA ALA A 21 -4.04 18.35 -6.06
C ALA A 21 -4.65 19.27 -7.13
N PRO A 22 -5.32 18.73 -8.16
CA PRO A 22 -5.95 19.54 -9.19
C PRO A 22 -6.93 20.56 -8.61
N SER A 23 -6.85 21.82 -9.08
CA SER A 23 -7.71 22.93 -8.62
C SER A 23 -7.55 23.33 -7.14
N CYS A 24 -6.54 22.83 -6.44
CA CYS A 24 -6.22 23.27 -5.10
C CYS A 24 -5.33 24.52 -5.12
N GLU A 25 -5.71 25.54 -4.36
CA GLU A 25 -4.98 26.81 -4.25
C GLU A 25 -4.29 26.98 -2.89
N TYR A 26 -4.16 25.91 -2.12
CA TYR A 26 -3.48 25.94 -0.83
C TYR A 26 -1.97 25.71 -0.99
N ALA A 27 -1.19 26.48 -0.24
CA ALA A 27 0.23 26.23 0.01
C ALA A 27 0.42 25.68 1.42
N ILE A 28 1.42 24.82 1.59
CA ILE A 28 1.75 24.19 2.87
C ILE A 28 3.13 24.66 3.30
N GLU A 29 3.28 24.92 4.60
CA GLU A 29 4.56 25.23 5.23
C GLU A 29 5.16 23.97 5.88
N CYS A 30 6.45 23.72 5.66
CA CYS A 30 7.18 22.61 6.25
C CYS A 30 8.66 22.97 6.47
N HIS A 31 9.17 22.79 7.70
CA HIS A 31 10.54 23.13 8.08
C HIS A 31 11.52 21.95 8.07
N VAL A 32 11.28 20.94 7.22
CA VAL A 32 12.21 19.82 7.06
C VAL A 32 13.29 20.20 6.05
N LEU A 33 14.55 20.19 6.49
CA LEU A 33 15.70 20.52 5.65
C LEU A 33 15.91 19.46 4.55
N PRO A 34 16.38 19.85 3.35
CA PRO A 34 16.71 18.90 2.29
C PRO A 34 17.70 17.80 2.71
N THR A 35 18.65 18.14 3.59
CA THR A 35 19.63 17.20 4.14
C THR A 35 19.00 16.11 5.02
N SER A 36 17.81 16.35 5.57
CA SER A 36 17.08 15.39 6.39
C SER A 36 16.24 14.41 5.56
N LEU A 37 16.11 14.60 4.24
CA LEU A 37 15.28 13.73 3.37
C LEU A 37 15.81 12.29 3.21
N ILE A 38 17.03 12.03 3.69
CA ILE A 38 17.61 10.68 3.78
C ILE A 38 17.11 9.89 4.99
N SER A 39 16.55 10.59 6.00
CA SER A 39 16.10 9.98 7.25
C SER A 39 14.66 10.35 7.64
N ILE A 40 14.08 11.37 7.00
CA ILE A 40 12.73 11.87 7.23
C ILE A 40 11.96 11.86 5.92
N VAL A 41 10.74 11.34 5.96
CA VAL A 41 9.75 11.45 4.87
C VAL A 41 8.73 12.52 5.27
N PRO A 42 8.86 13.77 4.79
CA PRO A 42 7.98 14.86 5.19
C PRO A 42 6.64 14.78 4.45
N THR A 43 5.85 13.74 4.70
CA THR A 43 4.47 13.68 4.21
C THR A 43 3.63 14.71 4.96
N VAL A 44 3.01 15.60 4.20
CA VAL A 44 2.09 16.63 4.69
C VAL A 44 0.68 16.37 4.18
N GLU A 45 -0.31 16.83 4.93
CA GLU A 45 -1.72 16.78 4.54
C GLU A 45 -2.25 18.19 4.31
N CYS A 46 -2.78 18.41 3.11
CA CYS A 46 -3.43 19.66 2.75
C CYS A 46 -4.83 19.74 3.39
N ALA A 47 -5.35 20.96 3.57
CA ALA A 47 -6.74 21.19 3.95
C ALA A 47 -7.76 20.56 2.97
N CYS A 48 -7.36 20.31 1.72
CA CYS A 48 -8.16 19.56 0.75
C CYS A 48 -7.99 18.02 0.87
N THR A 49 -7.48 17.55 2.01
CA THR A 49 -7.19 16.14 2.37
C THR A 49 -6.17 15.42 1.48
N HIS A 50 -5.52 16.12 0.55
CA HIS A 50 -4.48 15.53 -0.29
C HIS A 50 -3.18 15.39 0.49
N ARG A 51 -2.65 14.16 0.53
CA ARG A 51 -1.38 13.83 1.20
C ARG A 51 -0.27 13.64 0.18
N PHE A 52 0.84 14.34 0.37
CA PHE A 52 2.00 14.26 -0.50
C PHE A 52 3.29 14.52 0.29
N CYS A 53 4.42 14.09 -0.24
CA CYS A 53 5.71 14.38 0.34
C CYS A 53 6.16 15.79 -0.02
N PHE A 54 6.41 16.63 0.98
CA PHE A 54 6.94 17.97 0.80
C PHE A 54 8.32 17.97 0.13
N GLY A 55 9.14 16.95 0.39
CA GLY A 55 10.51 16.86 -0.13
C GLY A 55 10.58 16.63 -1.64
N CYS A 56 9.78 15.70 -2.18
CA CYS A 56 9.85 15.31 -3.58
C CYS A 56 8.60 15.65 -4.41
N GLY A 57 7.48 16.02 -3.78
CA GLY A 57 6.22 16.33 -4.46
C GLY A 57 5.40 15.12 -4.90
N HIS A 58 5.94 13.90 -4.78
CA HIS A 58 5.16 12.68 -5.05
C HIS A 58 4.06 12.47 -3.99
N PRO A 59 3.02 11.68 -4.32
CA PRO A 59 2.03 11.23 -3.34
C PRO A 59 2.69 10.60 -2.10
N ASP A 60 1.95 10.54 -0.99
CA ASP A 60 2.41 9.92 0.27
C ASP A 60 3.11 8.59 0.00
N HIS A 61 4.39 8.53 0.38
CA HIS A 61 5.27 7.40 0.13
C HIS A 61 5.94 6.86 1.39
N GLN A 62 5.36 7.12 2.56
CA GLN A 62 5.82 6.51 3.80
C GLN A 62 5.67 4.97 3.76
N PRO A 63 6.68 4.20 4.19
CA PRO A 63 7.90 4.66 4.88
C PRO A 63 9.13 4.92 3.98
N SER A 64 9.02 4.77 2.66
CA SER A 64 10.17 4.85 1.75
C SER A 64 10.71 6.28 1.63
N ILE A 65 12.02 6.47 1.77
CA ILE A 65 12.66 7.78 1.62
C ILE A 65 12.68 8.25 0.17
N CYS A 66 12.72 9.58 -0.04
CA CYS A 66 12.64 10.18 -1.37
C CYS A 66 13.68 9.62 -2.36
N ALA A 67 14.89 9.33 -1.88
CA ALA A 67 15.97 8.76 -2.70
C ALA A 67 15.60 7.37 -3.25
N LEU A 68 15.00 6.51 -2.43
CA LEU A 68 14.56 5.17 -2.83
C LEU A 68 13.35 5.24 -3.75
N VAL A 69 12.40 6.14 -3.48
CA VAL A 69 11.23 6.37 -4.33
C VAL A 69 11.65 6.74 -5.75
N ARG A 70 12.59 7.68 -5.91
CA ARG A 70 13.12 8.07 -7.24
C ARG A 70 13.75 6.88 -7.97
N LYS A 71 14.56 6.07 -7.26
CA LYS A 71 15.19 4.88 -7.85
C LYS A 71 14.15 3.82 -8.24
N TRP A 72 13.13 3.60 -7.40
CA TRP A 72 12.08 2.63 -7.65
C TRP A 72 11.25 3.01 -8.88
N ILE A 73 10.81 4.27 -8.95
CA ILE A 73 10.03 4.79 -10.09
C ILE A 73 10.84 4.63 -11.39
N LYS A 74 12.10 5.09 -11.41
CA LYS A 74 12.99 4.93 -12.56
C LYS A 74 13.14 3.45 -12.96
N LYS A 75 13.31 2.55 -11.98
CA LYS A 75 13.41 1.12 -12.24
C LYS A 75 12.12 0.55 -12.85
N CYS A 76 10.96 0.98 -12.37
CA CYS A 76 9.67 0.58 -12.94
C CYS A 76 9.49 1.07 -14.38
N GLU A 77 9.98 2.26 -14.71
CA GLU A 77 9.98 2.80 -16.08
C GLU A 77 10.90 1.98 -17.00
N ASP A 78 12.14 1.73 -16.55
CA ASP A 78 13.17 1.00 -17.30
C ASP A 78 12.78 -0.47 -17.55
N ASP A 79 12.10 -1.13 -16.59
CA ASP A 79 11.69 -2.55 -16.68
C ASP A 79 10.20 -2.73 -17.08
N SER A 80 9.56 -1.69 -17.63
CA SER A 80 8.11 -1.63 -17.87
C SER A 80 7.56 -2.73 -18.79
N GLU A 81 8.32 -3.18 -19.80
CA GLU A 81 7.90 -4.28 -20.68
C GLU A 81 7.79 -5.63 -19.95
N THR A 82 8.70 -5.92 -19.01
CA THR A 82 8.68 -7.14 -18.20
C THR A 82 7.56 -7.07 -17.14
N ALA A 83 7.33 -5.88 -16.60
CA ALA A 83 6.28 -5.60 -15.62
C ALA A 83 4.86 -5.72 -16.21
N ASN A 84 4.65 -5.25 -17.45
CA ASN A 84 3.35 -5.27 -18.12
C ASN A 84 2.85 -6.70 -18.42
N TRP A 85 3.76 -7.65 -18.65
CA TRP A 85 3.39 -9.05 -18.90
C TRP A 85 2.75 -9.74 -17.68
N ILE A 86 3.01 -9.24 -16.46
CA ILE A 86 2.62 -9.88 -15.19
C ILE A 86 1.29 -9.33 -14.65
N SER A 87 0.87 -8.14 -15.08
CA SER A 87 -0.37 -7.49 -14.65
C SER A 87 -1.60 -8.05 -15.38
N ALA A 88 -1.74 -9.37 -15.43
CA ALA A 88 -2.97 -10.00 -15.88
C ALA A 88 -4.06 -9.78 -14.81
N HIS A 89 -5.17 -9.15 -15.20
CA HIS A 89 -6.37 -9.01 -14.37
C HIS A 89 -7.08 -10.36 -14.13
N THR A 90 -6.61 -11.38 -14.84
CA THR A 90 -7.10 -12.75 -14.81
C THR A 90 -5.97 -13.71 -14.44
N LYS A 91 -6.27 -14.69 -13.60
CA LYS A 91 -5.38 -15.80 -13.24
C LYS A 91 -6.15 -17.11 -13.26
N GLU A 92 -5.45 -18.23 -13.21
CA GLU A 92 -6.08 -19.55 -13.12
C GLU A 92 -6.10 -20.08 -11.69
N CYS A 93 -7.17 -20.76 -11.32
CA CYS A 93 -7.23 -21.48 -10.04
C CYS A 93 -6.19 -22.60 -10.00
N GLY A 94 -5.29 -22.60 -9.01
CA GLY A 94 -4.28 -23.65 -8.84
C GLY A 94 -4.82 -25.07 -8.58
N LYS A 95 -6.13 -25.24 -8.29
CA LYS A 95 -6.75 -26.56 -8.09
C LYS A 95 -7.59 -27.07 -9.26
N CYS A 96 -8.31 -26.19 -9.97
CA CYS A 96 -9.26 -26.62 -11.01
C CYS A 96 -9.08 -25.89 -12.34
N HIS A 97 -8.07 -25.03 -12.44
CA HIS A 97 -7.66 -24.27 -13.64
C HIS A 97 -8.77 -23.41 -14.25
N SER A 98 -9.86 -23.14 -13.52
CA SER A 98 -10.84 -22.15 -13.95
C SER A 98 -10.21 -20.77 -13.96
N THR A 99 -10.44 -20.00 -15.01
CA THR A 99 -10.08 -18.58 -15.06
C THR A 99 -10.83 -17.79 -13.98
N ILE A 100 -10.12 -16.94 -13.26
CA ILE A 100 -10.60 -16.08 -12.17
C ILE A 100 -10.17 -14.66 -12.50
N GLU A 101 -11.12 -13.73 -12.46
CA GLU A 101 -10.88 -12.30 -12.56
C GLU A 101 -10.91 -11.66 -11.17
N LYS A 102 -10.01 -10.72 -10.90
CA LYS A 102 -10.01 -9.97 -9.64
C LYS A 102 -11.12 -8.92 -9.65
N ASN A 103 -12.09 -9.08 -8.75
CA ASN A 103 -13.31 -8.26 -8.70
C ASN A 103 -13.46 -7.44 -7.40
N GLY A 104 -12.37 -7.30 -6.63
CA GLY A 104 -12.30 -6.65 -5.34
C GLY A 104 -10.84 -6.32 -4.98
N GLY A 105 -10.64 -5.49 -3.96
CA GLY A 105 -9.30 -5.15 -3.48
C GLY A 105 -8.70 -6.28 -2.63
N CYS A 106 -9.52 -7.12 -2.00
CA CYS A 106 -9.07 -8.19 -1.13
C CYS A 106 -8.25 -9.24 -1.90
N ASN A 107 -7.11 -9.62 -1.33
CA ASN A 107 -6.27 -10.67 -1.89
C ASN A 107 -6.67 -12.09 -1.41
N HIS A 108 -7.58 -12.20 -0.44
CA HIS A 108 -8.24 -13.46 -0.10
C HIS A 108 -9.29 -13.80 -1.16
N MET A 109 -9.03 -14.82 -1.97
CA MET A 109 -9.94 -15.21 -3.05
C MET A 109 -10.47 -16.63 -2.87
N THR A 110 -11.77 -16.79 -3.10
CA THR A 110 -12.44 -18.10 -3.13
C THR A 110 -12.82 -18.47 -4.55
N CYS A 111 -12.32 -19.61 -5.05
CA CYS A 111 -12.68 -20.10 -6.38
C CYS A 111 -14.17 -20.43 -6.45
N ARG A 112 -14.90 -19.83 -7.40
CA ARG A 112 -16.35 -20.06 -7.54
C ARG A 112 -16.71 -21.51 -7.88
N LYS A 113 -15.85 -22.21 -8.64
CA LYS A 113 -16.04 -23.58 -9.13
C LYS A 113 -15.72 -24.64 -8.08
N CYS A 114 -14.53 -24.60 -7.47
CA CYS A 114 -14.08 -25.65 -6.52
C CYS A 114 -14.03 -25.21 -5.05
N LYS A 115 -14.41 -23.97 -4.74
CA LYS A 115 -14.41 -23.38 -3.38
C LYS A 115 -13.04 -23.33 -2.69
N TYR A 116 -11.95 -23.55 -3.42
CA TYR A 116 -10.61 -23.39 -2.89
C TYR A 116 -10.30 -21.92 -2.58
N GLU A 117 -9.80 -21.66 -1.37
CA GLU A 117 -9.39 -20.35 -0.88
C GLU A 117 -7.88 -20.17 -1.03
N PHE A 118 -7.47 -19.08 -1.66
CA PHE A 118 -6.07 -18.82 -2.00
C PHE A 118 -5.77 -17.33 -1.97
N CYS A 119 -4.47 -17.01 -1.88
CA CYS A 119 -3.99 -15.64 -1.99
C CYS A 119 -3.77 -15.27 -3.45
N TRP A 120 -4.34 -14.14 -3.89
CA TRP A 120 -4.17 -13.65 -5.27
C TRP A 120 -2.72 -13.38 -5.64
N VAL A 121 -1.87 -12.99 -4.68
CA VAL A 121 -0.48 -12.61 -4.94
C VAL A 121 0.38 -13.85 -5.22
N CYS A 122 0.47 -14.77 -4.25
CA CYS A 122 1.36 -15.93 -4.34
C CYS A 122 0.69 -17.19 -4.93
N MET A 123 -0.63 -17.18 -5.14
CA MET A 123 -1.42 -18.35 -5.54
C MET A 123 -1.41 -19.52 -4.55
N GLY A 124 -0.84 -19.33 -3.35
CA GLY A 124 -0.79 -20.29 -2.27
C GLY A 124 -2.10 -20.37 -1.47
N PRO A 125 -2.28 -21.42 -0.64
CA PRO A 125 -3.46 -21.61 0.19
C PRO A 125 -3.64 -20.47 1.19
N TRP A 126 -4.87 -19.97 1.31
CA TRP A 126 -5.15 -18.88 2.26
C TRP A 126 -4.99 -19.32 3.72
N SER A 127 -5.32 -20.59 4.02
CA SER A 127 -5.24 -21.16 5.37
C SER A 127 -3.84 -21.13 6.01
N GLU A 128 -2.78 -20.99 5.20
CA GLU A 128 -1.40 -20.88 5.70
C GLU A 128 -1.03 -19.43 6.04
N HIS A 129 -1.75 -18.44 5.50
CA HIS A 129 -1.47 -17.02 5.76
C HIS A 129 -1.80 -16.64 7.21
N GLY A 130 -0.95 -15.79 7.79
CA GLY A 130 -1.05 -15.39 9.20
C GLY A 130 -0.40 -16.38 10.18
N THR A 131 0.12 -17.51 9.72
CA THR A 131 0.96 -18.39 10.54
C THR A 131 2.41 -17.88 10.57
N SER A 132 3.16 -18.17 11.63
CA SER A 132 4.56 -17.70 11.75
C SER A 132 5.52 -18.35 10.74
N TRP A 133 5.17 -19.50 10.18
CA TRP A 133 6.06 -20.27 9.30
C TRP A 133 5.83 -19.98 7.81
N TYR A 134 4.66 -19.47 7.43
CA TYR A 134 4.34 -19.13 6.05
C TYR A 134 4.48 -17.62 5.80
N ASN A 135 5.39 -17.24 4.90
CA ASN A 135 5.70 -15.84 4.63
C ASN A 135 5.52 -15.53 3.14
N CYS A 136 4.36 -15.00 2.78
CA CYS A 136 4.08 -14.57 1.40
C CYS A 136 4.84 -13.29 1.02
N ASN A 137 5.11 -12.40 1.97
CA ASN A 137 5.74 -11.10 1.70
C ASN A 137 7.26 -11.19 1.47
N ARG A 138 7.94 -12.14 2.12
CA ARG A 138 9.41 -12.31 2.07
C ARG A 138 9.88 -12.92 0.75
N TYR A 139 11.02 -12.45 0.24
CA TYR A 139 11.72 -13.08 -0.89
C TYR A 139 12.79 -14.03 -0.35
N ASP A 140 12.81 -15.28 -0.82
CA ASP A 140 13.85 -16.25 -0.43
C ASP A 140 15.13 -16.02 -1.26
N GLU A 141 16.16 -15.45 -0.63
CA GLU A 141 17.42 -15.12 -1.28
C GLU A 141 18.31 -16.35 -1.56
N LYS A 142 17.95 -17.56 -1.10
CA LYS A 142 18.75 -18.78 -1.33
C LYS A 142 19.03 -19.03 -2.82
N THR A 143 18.04 -18.79 -3.67
CA THR A 143 18.18 -18.93 -5.14
C THR A 143 19.19 -17.93 -5.72
N SER A 144 19.36 -16.77 -5.08
CA SER A 144 20.31 -15.74 -5.50
C SER A 144 21.74 -16.04 -5.04
N ILE A 145 21.91 -16.62 -3.85
CA ILE A 145 23.22 -16.96 -3.26
C ILE A 145 23.89 -18.11 -4.03
N ASP A 146 23.11 -19.08 -4.52
CA ASP A 146 23.62 -20.23 -5.25
C ASP A 146 23.93 -19.93 -6.75
N ALA A 147 23.67 -18.72 -7.23
CA ALA A 147 23.88 -18.31 -8.61
C ALA A 147 25.38 -18.11 -8.95
N ARG A 148 25.98 -19.10 -9.60
CA ARG A 148 27.44 -19.13 -9.86
C ARG A 148 27.89 -18.36 -11.10
N ASP A 149 27.05 -18.22 -12.12
CA ASP A 149 27.37 -17.54 -13.38
C ASP A 149 26.60 -16.21 -13.56
N GLN A 150 26.98 -15.42 -14.55
CA GLN A 150 26.38 -14.10 -14.82
C GLN A 150 24.91 -14.20 -15.25
N GLN A 151 24.53 -15.26 -15.96
CA GLN A 151 23.16 -15.47 -16.42
C GLN A 151 22.23 -15.81 -15.24
N ALA A 152 22.68 -16.69 -14.34
CA ALA A 152 21.98 -17.04 -13.12
C ALA A 152 21.79 -15.82 -12.20
N LYS A 153 22.82 -14.96 -12.07
CA LYS A 153 22.72 -13.71 -11.30
C LYS A 153 21.71 -12.73 -11.91
N SER A 154 21.71 -12.57 -13.23
CA SER A 154 20.75 -11.74 -13.93
C SER A 154 19.31 -12.24 -13.72
N ARG A 155 19.10 -13.56 -13.84
CA ARG A 155 17.79 -14.18 -13.61
C ARG A 155 17.31 -14.01 -12.17
N ALA A 156 18.18 -14.23 -11.19
CA ALA A 156 17.85 -14.05 -9.78
C ALA A 156 17.50 -12.57 -9.47
N SER A 157 18.25 -11.61 -10.03
CA SER A 157 17.93 -10.18 -9.89
C SER A 157 16.57 -9.84 -10.49
N LEU A 158 16.21 -10.43 -11.65
CA LEU A 158 14.92 -10.22 -12.29
C LEU A 158 13.80 -10.84 -11.45
N GLU A 159 13.93 -12.10 -11.02
CA GLU A 159 12.96 -12.78 -10.14
C GLU A 159 12.71 -11.98 -8.86
N ARG A 160 13.78 -11.46 -8.23
CA ARG A 160 13.68 -10.58 -7.07
C ARG A 160 12.90 -9.31 -7.40
N TYR A 161 13.23 -8.61 -8.47
CA TYR A 161 12.48 -7.43 -8.87
C TYR A 161 10.99 -7.73 -9.09
N LEU A 162 10.68 -8.81 -9.81
CA LEU A 162 9.30 -9.21 -10.09
C LEU A 162 8.51 -9.54 -8.82
N HIS A 163 9.15 -10.15 -7.81
CA HIS A 163 8.53 -10.41 -6.51
C HIS A 163 8.04 -9.13 -5.84
N TYR A 164 8.90 -8.12 -5.73
CA TYR A 164 8.58 -6.84 -5.09
C TYR A 164 7.66 -5.98 -5.95
N TYR A 165 7.87 -5.95 -7.27
CA TYR A 165 7.04 -5.21 -8.21
C TYR A 165 5.60 -5.73 -8.23
N ASN A 166 5.41 -7.04 -8.28
CA ASN A 166 4.07 -7.63 -8.29
C ASN A 166 3.26 -7.20 -7.06
N ARG A 167 3.88 -7.20 -5.86
CA ARG A 167 3.24 -6.78 -4.61
C ARG A 167 2.97 -5.28 -4.55
N PHE A 168 3.92 -4.47 -5.01
CA PHE A 168 3.77 -3.03 -5.17
C PHE A 168 2.57 -2.68 -6.07
N ALA A 169 2.53 -3.23 -7.28
CA ALA A 169 1.47 -2.96 -8.25
C ALA A 169 0.12 -3.53 -7.79
N ASN A 170 0.13 -4.70 -7.14
CA ASN A 170 -1.09 -5.30 -6.61
C ASN A 170 -1.73 -4.44 -5.51
N HIS A 171 -0.95 -3.86 -4.59
CA HIS A 171 -1.50 -2.98 -3.55
C HIS A 171 -2.05 -1.67 -4.12
N GLU A 172 -1.41 -1.12 -5.16
CA GLU A 172 -1.96 0.02 -5.90
C GLU A 172 -3.31 -0.31 -6.57
N GLN A 173 -3.38 -1.44 -7.27
CA GLN A 173 -4.60 -1.89 -7.92
C GLN A 173 -5.70 -2.20 -6.90
N SER A 174 -5.37 -2.88 -5.81
CA SER A 174 -6.32 -3.19 -4.74
C SER A 174 -6.89 -1.93 -4.10
N ALA A 175 -6.06 -0.90 -3.85
CA ALA A 175 -6.53 0.37 -3.30
C ALA A 175 -7.53 1.08 -4.24
N LYS A 176 -7.32 0.98 -5.55
CA LYS A 176 -8.28 1.49 -6.54
C LYS A 176 -9.61 0.72 -6.47
N LEU A 177 -9.55 -0.62 -6.42
CA LEU A 177 -10.73 -1.47 -6.36
C LEU A 177 -11.53 -1.27 -5.06
N ASP A 178 -10.86 -1.11 -3.91
CA ASP A 178 -11.51 -0.82 -2.63
C ASP A 178 -12.32 0.48 -2.68
N ARG A 179 -11.75 1.53 -3.28
CA ARG A 179 -12.43 2.83 -3.43
C ARG A 179 -13.60 2.75 -4.40
N GLU A 180 -13.44 2.04 -5.51
CA GLU A 180 -14.54 1.81 -6.46
C GLU A 180 -15.67 0.99 -5.84
N LEU A 181 -15.34 0.00 -5.04
CA LEU A 181 -16.33 -0.80 -4.31
C LEU A 181 -17.09 0.07 -3.30
N TYR A 182 -16.39 0.87 -2.49
CA TYR A 182 -17.02 1.79 -1.57
C TYR A 182 -18.01 2.72 -2.28
N ASN A 183 -17.60 3.35 -3.39
CA ASN A 183 -18.47 4.26 -4.14
C ASN A 183 -19.75 3.56 -4.66
N LYS A 184 -19.67 2.26 -4.97
CA LYS A 184 -20.85 1.45 -5.36
C LYS A 184 -21.71 1.11 -4.14
N THR A 185 -21.08 0.77 -3.02
CA THR A 185 -21.77 0.44 -1.76
C THR A 185 -22.47 1.66 -1.18
N GLU A 186 -21.83 2.82 -1.15
CA GLU A 186 -22.39 4.10 -0.69
C GLU A 186 -23.69 4.42 -1.41
N LYS A 187 -23.71 4.36 -2.75
CA LYS A 187 -24.94 4.57 -3.55
C LYS A 187 -26.05 3.60 -3.20
N LYS A 188 -25.74 2.31 -3.04
CA LYS A 188 -26.74 1.29 -2.64
C LYS A 188 -27.28 1.56 -1.23
N MET A 189 -26.46 2.07 -0.33
CA MET A 189 -26.88 2.42 1.02
C MET A 189 -27.77 3.67 1.03
N GLU A 190 -27.48 4.67 0.21
CA GLU A 190 -28.36 5.84 0.02
C GLU A 190 -29.75 5.42 -0.49
N GLU A 191 -29.82 4.47 -1.42
CA GLU A 191 -31.09 3.88 -1.88
C GLU A 191 -31.81 3.11 -0.75
N MET A 192 -31.07 2.31 0.03
CA MET A 192 -31.62 1.55 1.16
C MET A 192 -32.17 2.47 2.27
N GLN A 193 -31.55 3.61 2.53
CA GLN A 193 -32.03 4.61 3.49
C GLN A 193 -33.41 5.18 3.13
N GLN A 194 -33.77 5.23 1.85
CA GLN A 194 -35.09 5.70 1.42
C GLN A 194 -36.21 4.68 1.74
N THR A 195 -35.85 3.44 2.03
CA THR A 195 -36.79 2.32 2.19
C THR A 195 -36.72 1.66 3.57
N SER A 196 -35.79 2.09 4.44
CA SER A 196 -35.53 1.52 5.77
C SER A 196 -35.25 2.61 6.79
N ASP A 197 -35.46 2.33 8.07
CA ASP A 197 -35.24 3.28 9.18
C ASP A 197 -33.75 3.51 9.54
N LEU A 198 -32.82 3.23 8.62
CA LEU A 198 -31.38 3.37 8.86
C LEU A 198 -30.96 4.84 8.87
N SER A 199 -30.21 5.24 9.89
CA SER A 199 -29.74 6.62 10.07
C SER A 199 -28.49 6.88 9.22
N TRP A 200 -28.37 8.09 8.68
CA TRP A 200 -27.18 8.55 7.95
C TRP A 200 -25.86 8.43 8.76
N ILE A 201 -25.95 8.47 10.09
CA ILE A 201 -24.78 8.28 10.98
C ILE A 201 -24.22 6.85 10.85
N GLU A 202 -25.05 5.87 10.48
CA GLU A 202 -24.67 4.47 10.38
C GLU A 202 -23.82 4.15 9.16
N VAL A 203 -23.59 5.07 8.22
CA VAL A 203 -22.76 4.79 7.03
C VAL A 203 -21.40 5.48 7.05
N GLN A 204 -21.22 6.52 7.89
CA GLN A 204 -19.94 7.24 7.99
C GLN A 204 -18.77 6.36 8.43
N PHE A 205 -19.03 5.31 9.22
CA PHE A 205 -17.97 4.41 9.67
C PHE A 205 -17.33 3.65 8.52
N LEU A 206 -18.10 3.32 7.47
CA LEU A 206 -17.59 2.62 6.28
C LEU A 206 -16.64 3.50 5.48
N LYS A 207 -16.98 4.79 5.34
CA LYS A 207 -16.10 5.77 4.70
C LYS A 207 -14.74 5.83 5.38
N LYS A 208 -14.76 5.99 6.71
CA LYS A 208 -13.55 6.03 7.52
C LYS A 208 -12.75 4.73 7.42
N ALA A 209 -13.41 3.58 7.42
CA ALA A 209 -12.77 2.29 7.27
C ALA A 209 -12.06 2.16 5.91
N VAL A 210 -12.71 2.60 4.83
CA VAL A 210 -12.14 2.57 3.47
C VAL A 210 -10.99 3.56 3.32
N ASP A 211 -11.09 4.76 3.90
CA ASP A 211 -10.00 5.73 3.89
C ASP A 211 -8.75 5.18 4.58
N ILE A 212 -8.91 4.56 5.76
CA ILE A 212 -7.82 3.88 6.46
C ILE A 212 -7.30 2.69 5.67
N LEU A 213 -8.17 1.87 5.08
CA LEU A 213 -7.78 0.73 4.26
C LEU A 213 -6.90 1.16 3.09
N VAL A 214 -7.33 2.17 2.33
CA VAL A 214 -6.58 2.70 1.18
C VAL A 214 -5.26 3.31 1.64
N GLN A 215 -5.25 4.04 2.75
CA GLN A 215 -4.01 4.59 3.31
C GLN A 215 -3.02 3.46 3.68
N CYS A 216 -3.50 2.38 4.29
CA CYS A 216 -2.66 1.23 4.63
C CYS A 216 -2.16 0.48 3.39
N ARG A 217 -2.98 0.33 2.35
CA ARG A 217 -2.53 -0.24 1.05
C ARG A 217 -1.47 0.62 0.39
N MET A 218 -1.60 1.95 0.44
CA MET A 218 -0.57 2.86 -0.06
C MET A 218 0.72 2.75 0.75
N THR A 219 0.64 2.64 2.08
CA THR A 219 1.81 2.36 2.91
C THR A 219 2.44 1.01 2.53
N LEU A 220 1.68 -0.09 2.45
CA LEU A 220 2.18 -1.41 2.05
C LEU A 220 2.82 -1.41 0.65
N LYS A 221 2.24 -0.70 -0.31
CA LYS A 221 2.85 -0.48 -1.62
C LYS A 221 4.29 0.04 -1.44
N TRP A 222 4.47 1.09 -0.66
CA TRP A 222 5.79 1.70 -0.45
C TRP A 222 6.70 0.92 0.49
N THR A 223 6.17 0.05 1.37
CA THR A 223 7.02 -0.89 2.13
C THR A 223 7.72 -1.89 1.22
N TYR A 224 7.09 -2.34 0.13
CA TYR A 224 7.75 -3.24 -0.83
C TYR A 224 8.84 -2.53 -1.64
N ALA A 225 8.63 -1.27 -2.04
CA ALA A 225 9.68 -0.47 -2.66
C ALA A 225 10.86 -0.23 -1.71
N PHE A 226 10.58 0.01 -0.42
CA PHE A 226 11.60 0.14 0.62
C PHE A 226 12.37 -1.17 0.81
N ALA A 227 11.66 -2.28 1.01
CA ALA A 227 12.23 -3.62 1.24
C ALA A 227 13.08 -4.11 0.08
N PHE A 228 12.71 -3.78 -1.16
CA PHE A 228 13.53 -4.13 -2.34
C PHE A 228 14.96 -3.58 -2.23
N TYR A 229 15.19 -2.44 -1.58
CA TYR A 229 16.53 -1.87 -1.47
C TYR A 229 17.23 -2.19 -0.15
N LEU A 230 16.57 -2.85 0.81
CA LEU A 230 17.19 -3.22 2.07
C LEU A 230 18.25 -4.32 1.87
N ALA A 231 19.36 -4.18 2.58
CA ALA A 231 20.32 -5.27 2.76
C ALA A 231 19.87 -6.18 3.90
N ARG A 232 19.88 -7.50 3.67
CA ARG A 232 19.38 -8.49 4.63
C ARG A 232 20.17 -8.46 5.93
N ASN A 233 19.47 -8.22 7.04
CA ASN A 233 19.98 -8.29 8.40
C ASN A 233 18.83 -8.51 9.41
N ASN A 234 19.15 -8.57 10.71
CA ASN A 234 18.14 -8.80 11.76
C ASN A 234 17.02 -7.74 11.76
N GLN A 235 17.31 -6.49 11.41
CA GLN A 235 16.32 -5.41 11.35
C GLN A 235 15.35 -5.62 10.19
N THR A 236 15.85 -6.11 9.05
CA THR A 236 14.98 -6.44 7.91
C THR A 236 13.98 -7.54 8.25
N GLU A 237 14.34 -8.51 9.09
CA GLU A 237 13.41 -9.58 9.48
C GLU A 237 12.25 -9.03 10.32
N ILE A 238 12.57 -8.15 11.27
CA ILE A 238 11.59 -7.45 12.13
C ILE A 238 10.67 -6.57 11.27
N PHE A 239 11.23 -5.83 10.32
CA PHE A 239 10.46 -5.03 9.37
C PHE A 239 9.46 -5.88 8.59
N GLU A 240 9.90 -7.03 8.07
CA GLU A 240 9.05 -7.95 7.31
C GLU A 240 7.97 -8.62 8.17
N ASP A 241 8.23 -8.85 9.46
CA ASP A 241 7.20 -9.32 10.39
C ASP A 241 6.13 -8.24 10.61
N ASN A 242 6.55 -6.99 10.86
CA ASN A 242 5.62 -5.85 10.96
C ASN A 242 4.82 -5.66 9.65
N GLN A 243 5.47 -5.80 8.50
CA GLN A 243 4.82 -5.73 7.19
C GLN A 243 3.78 -6.84 7.02
N ARG A 244 4.10 -8.09 7.38
CA ARG A 244 3.17 -9.22 7.31
C ARG A 244 1.96 -8.98 8.22
N ASP A 245 2.18 -8.50 9.43
CA ASP A 245 1.11 -8.23 10.39
C ASP A 245 0.16 -7.14 9.89
N LEU A 246 0.70 -6.08 9.29
CA LEU A 246 -0.11 -5.05 8.62
C LEU A 246 -0.86 -5.59 7.41
N GLU A 247 -0.20 -6.37 6.55
CA GLU A 247 -0.82 -6.95 5.36
C GLU A 247 -1.99 -7.86 5.72
N MET A 248 -1.82 -8.75 6.70
CA MET A 248 -2.91 -9.59 7.20
C MET A 248 -4.07 -8.77 7.78
N ALA A 249 -3.77 -7.72 8.54
CA ALA A 249 -4.81 -6.84 9.10
C ALA A 249 -5.60 -6.14 7.98
N VAL A 250 -4.90 -5.64 6.96
CA VAL A 250 -5.48 -4.99 5.77
C VAL A 250 -6.39 -5.95 5.01
N GLU A 251 -5.96 -7.17 4.75
CA GLU A 251 -6.80 -8.14 4.01
C GLU A 251 -8.03 -8.56 4.82
N GLN A 252 -7.93 -8.68 6.15
CA GLN A 252 -9.10 -8.96 7.00
C GLN A 252 -10.13 -7.82 6.98
N LEU A 253 -9.69 -6.56 7.00
CA LEU A 253 -10.59 -5.40 6.88
C LEU A 253 -11.19 -5.31 5.48
N SER A 254 -10.38 -5.53 4.44
CA SER A 254 -10.84 -5.56 3.05
C SER A 254 -11.92 -6.63 2.84
N GLU A 255 -11.68 -7.86 3.30
CA GLU A 255 -12.67 -8.94 3.23
C GLU A 255 -13.98 -8.57 3.92
N LEU A 256 -13.91 -7.95 5.10
CA LEU A 256 -15.09 -7.53 5.85
C LEU A 256 -15.92 -6.48 5.09
N LEU A 257 -15.25 -5.54 4.42
CA LEU A 257 -15.88 -4.49 3.62
C LEU A 257 -16.42 -5.00 2.28
N GLU A 258 -15.92 -6.13 1.78
CA GLU A 258 -16.43 -6.79 0.56
C GLU A 258 -17.69 -7.64 0.81
N LYS A 259 -18.03 -7.91 2.07
CA LYS A 259 -19.23 -8.69 2.41
C LYS A 259 -20.51 -7.91 2.07
N PRO A 260 -21.56 -8.59 1.57
CA PRO A 260 -22.88 -7.98 1.38
C PRO A 260 -23.40 -7.36 2.68
N ILE A 261 -24.00 -6.17 2.57
CA ILE A 261 -24.64 -5.50 3.70
C ILE A 261 -26.07 -6.05 3.83
N GLU A 262 -26.32 -6.76 4.93
CA GLU A 262 -27.63 -7.30 5.30
C GLU A 262 -28.20 -6.50 6.48
N ALA A 263 -29.45 -6.04 6.37
CA ALA A 263 -30.04 -5.08 7.31
C ALA A 263 -30.07 -5.56 8.77
N ASP A 264 -30.29 -6.86 9.00
CA ASP A 264 -30.31 -7.51 10.31
C ASP A 264 -28.93 -7.65 10.96
N LYS A 265 -27.85 -7.53 10.18
CA LYS A 265 -26.46 -7.69 10.64
C LYS A 265 -25.67 -6.38 10.70
N ILE A 266 -26.28 -5.24 10.37
CA ILE A 266 -25.58 -3.95 10.31
C ILE A 266 -24.91 -3.59 11.63
N ALA A 267 -25.58 -3.82 12.77
CA ALA A 267 -25.01 -3.50 14.08
C ALA A 267 -23.75 -4.32 14.39
N GLU A 268 -23.76 -5.61 14.06
CA GLU A 268 -22.60 -6.50 14.23
C GLU A 268 -21.47 -6.10 13.26
N LEU A 269 -21.81 -5.87 11.98
CA LEU A 269 -20.86 -5.43 10.96
C LEU A 269 -20.18 -4.11 11.37
N LYS A 270 -20.94 -3.15 11.90
CA LYS A 270 -20.44 -1.88 12.39
C LYS A 270 -19.38 -2.07 13.47
N GLN A 271 -19.67 -2.88 14.49
CA GLN A 271 -18.72 -3.15 15.57
C GLN A 271 -17.43 -3.80 15.02
N GLN A 272 -17.57 -4.85 14.19
CA GLN A 272 -16.43 -5.54 13.60
C GLN A 272 -15.57 -4.61 12.73
N VAL A 273 -16.18 -3.78 11.89
CA VAL A 273 -15.47 -2.84 11.02
C VAL A 273 -14.75 -1.78 11.84
N LEU A 274 -15.37 -1.23 12.87
CA LEU A 274 -14.73 -0.23 13.74
C LEU A 274 -13.50 -0.82 14.45
N ASP A 275 -13.64 -1.99 15.05
CA ASP A 275 -12.54 -2.66 15.77
C ASP A 275 -11.38 -3.00 14.82
N LYS A 276 -11.69 -3.54 13.63
CA LYS A 276 -10.68 -3.84 12.61
C LYS A 276 -10.03 -2.58 12.04
N THR A 277 -10.78 -1.50 11.84
CA THR A 277 -10.25 -0.22 11.36
C THR A 277 -9.22 0.35 12.34
N VAL A 278 -9.52 0.33 13.64
CA VAL A 278 -8.58 0.77 14.69
C VAL A 278 -7.33 -0.11 14.72
N TYR A 279 -7.51 -1.43 14.66
CA TYR A 279 -6.39 -2.36 14.67
C TYR A 279 -5.46 -2.19 13.45
N VAL A 280 -6.03 -2.05 12.25
CA VAL A 280 -5.29 -1.82 11.00
C VAL A 280 -4.50 -0.50 11.07
N GLY A 281 -5.13 0.57 11.53
CA GLY A 281 -4.45 1.85 11.77
C GLY A 281 -3.29 1.71 12.76
N SER A 282 -3.49 0.99 13.87
CA SER A 282 -2.43 0.75 14.86
C SER A 282 -1.25 -0.04 14.28
N ARG A 283 -1.48 -1.09 13.48
CA ARG A 283 -0.40 -1.85 12.82
C ARG A 283 0.39 -0.99 11.84
N ARG A 284 -0.30 -0.09 11.12
CA ARG A 284 0.34 0.86 10.22
C ARG A 284 1.26 1.80 11.01
N GLU A 285 0.79 2.39 12.10
CA GLU A 285 1.62 3.29 12.92
C GLU A 285 2.84 2.57 13.49
N VAL A 286 2.70 1.35 14.03
CA VAL A 286 3.85 0.58 14.53
C VAL A 286 4.92 0.38 13.45
N LEU A 287 4.51 0.02 12.23
CA LEU A 287 5.45 -0.14 11.11
C LEU A 287 6.13 1.18 10.75
N LEU A 288 5.38 2.27 10.67
CA LEU A 288 5.90 3.59 10.29
C LEU A 288 6.82 4.17 11.36
N GLU A 289 6.45 4.08 12.63
CA GLU A 289 7.24 4.54 13.77
C GLU A 289 8.57 3.79 13.88
N ASP A 290 8.55 2.45 13.80
CA ASP A 290 9.79 1.66 13.83
C ASP A 290 10.68 2.01 12.63
N THR A 291 10.10 2.11 11.42
CA THR A 291 10.88 2.44 10.23
C THR A 291 11.49 3.84 10.32
N ALA A 292 10.71 4.84 10.73
CA ALA A 292 11.17 6.22 10.90
C ALA A 292 12.25 6.33 11.98
N LYS A 293 12.07 5.66 13.12
CA LYS A 293 13.08 5.59 14.18
C LYS A 293 14.36 4.94 13.67
N GLY A 294 14.26 3.83 12.93
CA GLY A 294 15.42 3.16 12.35
C GLY A 294 16.15 4.01 11.31
N LEU A 295 15.44 4.86 10.57
CA LEU A 295 16.05 5.82 9.64
C LEU A 295 16.85 6.89 10.39
N LEU A 296 16.29 7.44 11.49
CA LEU A 296 16.98 8.42 12.34
C LEU A 296 18.22 7.83 13.04
N GLU A 297 18.12 6.57 13.46
CA GLU A 297 19.19 5.84 14.14
C GLU A 297 20.21 5.22 13.17
N SER A 298 20.01 5.36 11.86
CA SER A 298 20.83 4.69 10.82
C SER A 298 20.90 3.16 10.99
N ARG A 299 19.81 2.52 11.45
CA ARG A 299 19.69 1.06 11.58
C ARG A 299 19.52 0.33 10.25
N TRP A 300 19.06 1.03 9.22
CA TRP A 300 18.79 0.45 7.90
C TRP A 300 20.03 0.48 7.01
N GLU A 301 20.40 -0.68 6.48
CA GLU A 301 21.42 -0.82 5.46
C GLU A 301 20.74 -0.99 4.09
N PHE A 302 21.24 -0.30 3.07
CA PHE A 302 20.68 -0.34 1.72
C PHE A 302 21.69 -0.88 0.72
N GLN A 303 21.21 -1.67 -0.24
CA GLN A 303 22.00 -2.20 -1.35
C GLN A 303 22.37 -1.14 -2.41
N VAL A 304 21.89 0.09 -2.23
CA VAL A 304 22.10 1.23 -3.15
C VAL A 304 22.52 2.45 -2.37
N ASP A 305 23.27 3.35 -3.02
CA ASP A 305 23.61 4.63 -2.42
C ASP A 305 22.39 5.56 -2.36
N ILE A 306 22.12 6.08 -1.16
CA ILE A 306 21.01 6.97 -0.83
C ILE A 306 21.44 8.43 -0.62
N LYS A 307 22.74 8.74 -0.70
CA LYS A 307 23.31 10.08 -0.40
C LYS A 307 23.39 11.02 -1.62
N SER A 308 22.65 10.74 -2.70
CA SER A 308 22.63 11.52 -3.95
C SER A 308 21.54 12.59 -3.98
#